data_AF-A0A1H1X7Y8-F1
#
_entry.id   AF-A0A1H1X7Y8-F1
#
_cell.length_a   1.000
_cell.length_b   1.000
_cell.length_c   1.000
_cell.angle_alpha   90.00
_cell.angle_beta   90.00
_cell.angle_gamma   90.00
#
_symmetry.space_group_name_H-M   'P 1'
#
loop_
_entity.id
_entity.type
_entity.pdbx_description
1 polymer ?
#
loop_
_entity_poly.entity_id
_entity_poly.type
_entity_poly.pdbx_seq_one_letter_code
_entity_poly.pdbx_strand_id
1 'polypeptide(L)'
;MGYIEELEELSKMNMQNEDYNYAQRIIMVNMIQEKISDAQTSDDYFIRFFEDVINENIDFDFQSALSEDAYNSASEDAEACINIFPKLSEMKANRSVLPWIITALKYTDQIVLHYIQEILDINPIKHPDHGIERSMYIQIKSGGYTAQVAGNLLNNLYEQRNKLEHRYVKDPKNEEKKVLLKPEFGTARKKIKNSFPKALKSFRKAYKEHYE
;
A
#
# COMPACT_ATOMS: atom_id res chain seq x y z
N MET A 1 -9.35 -9.59 -31.71
CA MET A 1 -9.17 -10.55 -30.62
C MET A 1 -8.34 -9.82 -29.59
N GLY A 2 -8.87 -9.64 -28.38
CA GLY A 2 -8.15 -8.98 -27.29
C GLY A 2 -7.13 -9.91 -26.65
N TYR A 3 -6.08 -9.36 -26.04
CA TYR A 3 -5.02 -10.13 -25.35
C TYR A 3 -5.59 -11.13 -24.32
N ILE A 4 -6.61 -10.72 -23.55
CA ILE A 4 -7.30 -11.59 -22.59
C ILE A 4 -8.05 -12.73 -23.30
N GLU A 5 -8.75 -12.42 -24.40
CA GLU A 5 -9.47 -13.43 -25.20
C GLU A 5 -8.49 -14.47 -25.78
N GLU A 6 -7.33 -14.02 -26.25
CA GLU A 6 -6.25 -14.90 -26.75
C GLU A 6 -5.71 -15.80 -25.64
N LEU A 7 -5.49 -15.28 -24.43
CA LEU A 7 -5.05 -16.07 -23.28
C LEU A 7 -6.13 -17.09 -22.84
N GLU A 8 -7.40 -16.71 -22.85
CA GLU A 8 -8.52 -17.61 -22.54
C GLU A 8 -8.64 -18.75 -23.56
N GLU A 9 -8.44 -18.45 -24.85
CA GLU A 9 -8.38 -19.47 -25.90
C GLU A 9 -7.16 -20.39 -25.74
N LEU A 10 -5.98 -19.83 -25.45
CA LEU A 10 -4.76 -20.60 -25.14
C LEU A 10 -4.97 -21.56 -23.96
N SER A 11 -5.66 -21.13 -22.90
CA SER A 11 -5.98 -21.99 -21.77
C SER A 11 -6.86 -23.18 -22.18
N LYS A 12 -7.85 -22.95 -23.06
CA LYS A 12 -8.75 -24.00 -23.56
C LYS A 12 -8.00 -24.98 -24.46
N MET A 13 -7.19 -24.47 -25.39
CA MET A 13 -6.38 -25.28 -26.31
C MET A 13 -5.36 -26.14 -25.55
N ASN A 14 -4.71 -25.60 -24.52
CA ASN A 14 -3.74 -26.34 -23.72
C ASN A 14 -4.38 -27.52 -22.97
N MET A 15 -5.60 -27.38 -22.43
CA MET A 15 -6.30 -28.49 -21.78
C MET A 15 -6.65 -29.62 -22.75
N GLN A 16 -6.89 -29.28 -24.01
CA GLN A 16 -7.20 -30.22 -25.09
C GLN A 16 -5.94 -30.83 -25.74
N ASN A 17 -4.74 -30.35 -25.41
CA ASN A 17 -3.51 -30.84 -26.01
C ASN A 17 -3.11 -32.20 -25.41
N GLU A 18 -3.16 -33.24 -26.23
CA GLU A 18 -2.83 -34.61 -25.83
C GLU A 18 -1.31 -34.90 -25.79
N ASP A 19 -0.48 -34.06 -26.41
CA ASP A 19 0.98 -34.21 -26.42
C ASP A 19 1.61 -33.96 -25.05
N TYR A 20 0.93 -33.19 -24.19
CA TYR A 20 1.34 -32.94 -22.81
C TYR A 20 0.65 -33.87 -21.83
N ASN A 21 1.38 -34.29 -20.79
CA ASN A 21 0.75 -34.99 -19.69
C ASN A 21 -0.13 -34.03 -18.86
N TYR A 22 -1.03 -34.59 -18.04
CA TYR A 22 -1.98 -33.80 -17.25
C TYR A 22 -1.29 -32.75 -16.35
N ALA A 23 -0.17 -33.10 -15.71
CA ALA A 23 0.54 -32.18 -14.83
C ALA A 23 1.12 -30.97 -15.60
N GLN A 24 1.68 -31.21 -16.79
CA GLN A 24 2.17 -30.14 -17.67
C GLN A 24 1.04 -29.21 -18.11
N ARG A 25 -0.12 -29.76 -18.48
CA ARG A 25 -1.31 -28.97 -18.84
C ARG A 25 -1.76 -28.08 -17.69
N ILE A 26 -1.86 -28.63 -16.47
CA ILE A 26 -2.26 -27.85 -15.28
C ILE A 26 -1.27 -26.73 -14.95
N ILE A 27 0.05 -26.98 -15.05
CA ILE A 27 1.06 -25.93 -14.83
C ILE A 27 0.87 -24.78 -15.82
N MET A 28 0.69 -25.09 -17.11
CA MET A 28 0.47 -24.06 -18.13
C MET A 28 -0.85 -23.31 -17.93
N VAL A 29 -1.94 -23.99 -17.57
CA VAL A 29 -3.21 -23.32 -17.22
C VAL A 29 -3.01 -22.34 -16.07
N ASN A 30 -2.30 -22.74 -15.01
CA ASN A 30 -2.06 -21.84 -13.88
C ASN A 30 -1.26 -20.60 -14.28
N MET A 31 -0.22 -20.77 -15.11
CA MET A 31 0.56 -19.64 -15.64
C MET A 31 -0.29 -18.72 -16.53
N ILE A 32 -1.17 -19.28 -17.35
CA ILE A 32 -2.08 -18.50 -18.20
C ILE A 32 -3.11 -17.77 -17.36
N GLN A 33 -3.67 -18.42 -16.32
CA GLN A 33 -4.60 -17.78 -15.39
C GLN A 33 -3.93 -16.66 -14.58
N GLU A 34 -2.66 -16.81 -14.21
CA GLU A 34 -1.87 -15.74 -13.59
C GLU A 34 -1.73 -14.55 -14.56
N LYS A 35 -1.45 -14.80 -15.84
CA LYS A 35 -1.38 -13.76 -16.88
C LYS A 35 -2.73 -13.09 -17.18
N ILE A 36 -3.81 -13.86 -17.19
CA ILE A 36 -5.17 -13.32 -17.32
C ILE A 36 -5.49 -12.46 -16.09
N SER A 37 -5.16 -12.93 -14.89
CA SER A 37 -5.35 -12.16 -13.66
C SER A 37 -4.54 -10.87 -13.69
N ASP A 38 -3.30 -10.89 -14.19
CA ASP A 38 -2.46 -9.70 -14.36
C ASP A 38 -3.06 -8.71 -15.38
N ALA A 39 -3.62 -9.22 -16.47
CA ALA A 39 -4.22 -8.43 -17.54
C ALA A 39 -5.64 -7.91 -17.21
N GLN A 40 -6.35 -8.61 -16.32
CA GLN A 40 -7.69 -8.26 -15.85
C GLN A 40 -7.65 -7.36 -14.60
N THR A 41 -6.56 -7.37 -13.85
CA THR A 41 -6.35 -6.33 -12.83
C THR A 41 -6.30 -4.98 -13.52
N SER A 42 -7.21 -4.09 -13.12
CA SER A 42 -7.23 -2.67 -13.45
C SER A 42 -5.83 -2.13 -13.76
N ASP A 43 -5.63 -1.55 -14.96
CA ASP A 43 -4.44 -0.76 -15.32
C ASP A 43 -4.20 0.39 -14.33
N ASP A 44 -5.20 0.72 -13.51
CA ASP A 44 -5.09 1.65 -12.42
C ASP A 44 -4.39 1.03 -11.19
N TYR A 45 -3.10 1.34 -11.06
CA TYR A 45 -2.29 0.93 -9.92
C TYR A 45 -2.78 1.48 -8.59
N PHE A 46 -3.38 2.68 -8.54
CA PHE A 46 -3.94 3.25 -7.32
C PHE A 46 -5.04 2.33 -6.79
N ILE A 47 -6.00 1.99 -7.65
CA ILE A 47 -7.14 1.13 -7.30
C ILE A 47 -6.63 -0.26 -6.92
N ARG A 48 -5.78 -0.85 -7.76
CA ARG A 48 -5.22 -2.19 -7.53
C ARG A 48 -4.52 -2.29 -6.17
N PHE A 49 -3.70 -1.31 -5.82
CA PHE A 49 -3.00 -1.30 -4.53
C PHE A 49 -3.98 -1.11 -3.38
N PHE A 50 -4.94 -0.19 -3.51
CA PHE A 50 -5.93 0.06 -2.47
C PHE A 50 -6.73 -1.22 -2.18
N GLU A 51 -7.26 -1.87 -3.22
CA GLU A 51 -8.08 -3.09 -3.14
C GLU A 51 -7.29 -4.28 -2.58
N ASP A 52 -6.05 -4.50 -3.02
CA ASP A 52 -5.18 -5.54 -2.47
C ASP A 52 -4.91 -5.32 -0.98
N VAL A 53 -4.63 -4.08 -0.57
CA VAL A 53 -4.36 -3.76 0.83
C VAL A 53 -5.62 -3.95 1.68
N ILE A 54 -6.79 -3.51 1.24
CA ILE A 54 -8.03 -3.66 2.02
C ILE A 54 -8.67 -5.05 1.91
N ASN A 55 -8.24 -5.85 0.92
CA ASN A 55 -8.77 -7.15 0.52
C ASN A 55 -10.30 -7.12 0.24
N GLU A 56 -10.74 -6.05 -0.43
CA GLU A 56 -12.12 -5.76 -0.82
C GLU A 56 -12.10 -4.87 -2.05
N ASN A 57 -13.16 -4.88 -2.84
CA ASN A 57 -13.31 -3.92 -3.93
C ASN A 57 -13.58 -2.52 -3.37
N ILE A 58 -13.07 -1.52 -4.07
CA ILE A 58 -13.31 -0.12 -3.75
C ILE A 58 -14.60 0.34 -4.42
N ASP A 59 -15.44 1.03 -3.65
CA ASP A 59 -16.76 1.49 -4.07
C ASP A 59 -16.85 3.03 -4.03
N PHE A 60 -15.70 3.70 -4.05
CA PHE A 60 -15.58 5.16 -4.05
C PHE A 60 -14.63 5.58 -5.17
N ASP A 61 -15.02 6.59 -5.93
CA ASP A 61 -14.25 7.14 -7.04
C ASP A 61 -13.19 8.15 -6.55
N PHE A 62 -12.02 7.61 -6.18
CA PHE A 62 -10.87 8.45 -5.80
C PHE A 62 -10.29 9.26 -6.96
N GLN A 63 -10.48 8.82 -8.21
CA GLN A 63 -9.94 9.52 -9.37
C GLN A 63 -10.65 10.86 -9.58
N SER A 64 -11.97 10.90 -9.40
CA SER A 64 -12.73 12.14 -9.46
C SER A 64 -12.57 13.01 -8.22
N ALA A 65 -12.30 12.42 -7.05
CA ALA A 65 -12.16 13.16 -5.80
C ALA A 65 -10.80 13.85 -5.66
N LEU A 66 -9.71 13.18 -6.03
CA LEU A 66 -8.36 13.71 -5.92
C LEU A 66 -8.01 14.58 -7.14
N SER A 67 -7.13 15.57 -6.96
CA SER A 67 -6.52 16.26 -8.09
C SER A 67 -5.73 15.29 -8.97
N GLU A 68 -5.67 15.54 -10.28
CA GLU A 68 -4.92 14.71 -11.25
C GLU A 68 -3.48 14.44 -10.81
N ASP A 69 -2.75 15.46 -10.37
CA ASP A 69 -1.36 15.31 -9.90
C ASP A 69 -1.25 14.39 -8.67
N ALA A 70 -2.15 14.56 -7.70
CA ALA A 70 -2.18 13.72 -6.50
C ALA A 70 -2.53 12.27 -6.81
N TYR A 71 -3.51 12.05 -7.71
CA TYR A 71 -3.91 10.72 -8.14
C TYR A 71 -2.77 10.02 -8.87
N ASN A 72 -2.17 10.68 -9.87
CA ASN A 72 -1.07 10.13 -10.66
C ASN A 72 0.17 9.85 -9.78
N SER A 73 0.53 10.79 -8.89
CA SER A 73 1.64 10.58 -7.97
C SER A 73 1.39 9.39 -7.04
N ALA A 74 0.16 9.22 -6.53
CA ALA A 74 -0.18 8.06 -5.73
C ALA A 74 -0.16 6.78 -6.58
N SER A 75 -0.66 6.80 -7.82
CA SER A 75 -0.59 5.64 -8.74
C SER A 75 0.85 5.16 -8.97
N GLU A 76 1.82 6.07 -9.14
CA GLU A 76 3.25 5.71 -9.30
C GLU A 76 3.82 5.05 -8.02
N ASP A 77 3.50 5.60 -6.84
CA ASP A 77 3.91 4.99 -5.58
C ASP A 77 3.25 3.61 -5.38
N ALA A 78 1.98 3.47 -5.77
CA ALA A 78 1.26 2.21 -5.73
C ALA A 78 1.90 1.16 -6.66
N GLU A 79 2.25 1.53 -7.89
CA GLU A 79 2.98 0.68 -8.83
C GLU A 79 4.29 0.18 -8.20
N ALA A 80 5.08 1.09 -7.61
CA ALA A 80 6.34 0.72 -6.99
C ALA A 80 6.17 -0.22 -5.78
N CYS A 81 5.08 -0.08 -5.01
CA CYS A 81 4.71 -1.03 -3.97
C CYS A 81 4.37 -2.42 -4.54
N ILE A 82 3.56 -2.47 -5.60
CA ILE A 82 3.16 -3.72 -6.28
C ILE A 82 4.39 -4.43 -6.88
N ASN A 83 5.33 -3.68 -7.46
CA ASN A 83 6.58 -4.23 -7.99
C ASN A 83 7.48 -4.86 -6.92
N ILE A 84 7.38 -4.43 -5.65
CA ILE A 84 8.11 -5.06 -4.54
C ILE A 84 7.37 -6.31 -4.05
N PHE A 85 6.07 -6.20 -3.83
CA PHE A 85 5.19 -7.31 -3.45
C PHE A 85 3.88 -7.19 -4.23
N PRO A 86 3.62 -8.06 -5.23
CA PRO A 86 2.43 -7.96 -6.08
C PRO A 86 1.12 -8.03 -5.30
N LYS A 87 1.15 -8.75 -4.18
CA LYS A 87 0.05 -8.82 -3.21
C LYS A 87 0.58 -8.63 -1.80
N LEU A 88 -0.15 -7.91 -0.96
CA LEU A 88 0.17 -7.73 0.45
C LEU A 88 0.23 -9.06 1.19
N SER A 89 -0.60 -10.03 0.79
CA SER A 89 -0.60 -11.40 1.31
C SER A 89 0.77 -12.07 1.16
N GLU A 90 1.46 -11.83 0.05
CA GLU A 90 2.76 -12.40 -0.33
C GLU A 90 3.96 -11.71 0.32
N MET A 91 3.77 -10.54 0.96
CA MET A 91 4.83 -9.81 1.64
C MET A 91 5.65 -10.73 2.53
N LYS A 92 6.98 -10.78 2.31
CA LYS A 92 7.94 -11.59 3.09
C LYS A 92 8.59 -10.73 4.17
N ALA A 93 8.95 -11.34 5.30
CA ALA A 93 9.62 -10.63 6.41
C ALA A 93 11.13 -10.45 6.14
N ASN A 94 11.47 -9.62 5.16
CA ASN A 94 12.85 -9.40 4.70
C ASN A 94 13.14 -7.91 4.45
N ARG A 95 14.30 -7.61 3.86
CA ARG A 95 14.74 -6.22 3.60
C ARG A 95 13.79 -5.41 2.72
N SER A 96 13.00 -6.06 1.86
CA SER A 96 12.05 -5.41 0.97
C SER A 96 10.86 -4.77 1.71
N VAL A 97 10.66 -5.09 3.00
CA VAL A 97 9.64 -4.43 3.83
C VAL A 97 9.91 -2.94 4.01
N LEU A 98 11.19 -2.52 4.11
CA LEU A 98 11.54 -1.10 4.28
C LEU A 98 11.17 -0.24 3.07
N PRO A 99 11.63 -0.54 1.84
CA PRO A 99 11.22 0.26 0.68
C PRO A 99 9.70 0.20 0.48
N TRP A 100 9.06 -0.95 0.70
CA TRP A 100 7.60 -1.05 0.59
C TRP A 100 6.87 -0.12 1.55
N ILE A 101 7.24 -0.08 2.85
CA ILE A 101 6.55 0.80 3.82
C ILE A 101 6.84 2.28 3.55
N ILE A 102 8.02 2.64 3.05
CA ILE A 102 8.34 4.02 2.68
C ILE A 102 7.41 4.47 1.56
N THR A 103 7.34 3.69 0.47
CA THR A 103 6.52 4.02 -0.70
C THR A 103 5.02 4.00 -0.37
N ALA A 104 4.56 3.01 0.40
CA ALA A 104 3.15 2.93 0.80
C ALA A 104 2.71 4.11 1.68
N LEU A 105 3.61 4.69 2.48
CA LEU A 105 3.31 5.91 3.22
C LEU A 105 3.18 7.12 2.27
N LYS A 106 4.04 7.24 1.25
CA LYS A 106 3.94 8.32 0.25
C LYS A 106 2.65 8.26 -0.57
N TYR A 107 2.27 7.05 -1.00
CA TYR A 107 0.95 6.79 -1.58
C TYR A 107 -0.17 7.39 -0.71
N THR A 108 -0.10 7.13 0.60
CA THR A 108 -1.13 7.58 1.54
C THR A 108 -1.00 9.06 1.89
N ASP A 109 0.18 9.67 1.75
CA ASP A 109 0.39 11.09 2.01
C ASP A 109 -0.43 11.96 1.06
N GLN A 110 -0.64 11.54 -0.19
CA GLN A 110 -1.50 12.24 -1.14
C GLN A 110 -2.97 12.24 -0.68
N ILE A 111 -3.46 11.08 -0.23
CA ILE A 111 -4.82 10.93 0.33
C ILE A 111 -4.97 11.78 1.61
N VAL A 112 -3.95 11.76 2.47
CA VAL A 112 -3.94 12.49 3.75
C VAL A 112 -3.93 14.00 3.53
N LEU A 113 -3.07 14.48 2.64
CA LEU A 113 -2.94 15.91 2.35
C LEU A 113 -4.27 16.45 1.79
N HIS A 114 -4.82 15.76 0.80
CA HIS A 114 -6.12 16.10 0.23
C HIS A 114 -7.23 16.06 1.29
N TYR A 115 -7.28 15.02 2.14
CA TYR A 115 -8.26 14.95 3.22
C TYR A 115 -8.19 16.17 4.15
N ILE A 116 -6.99 16.62 4.50
CA ILE A 116 -6.80 17.79 5.36
C ILE A 116 -7.25 19.07 4.65
N GLN A 117 -6.86 19.26 3.39
CA GLN A 117 -7.09 20.52 2.68
C GLN A 117 -8.51 20.65 2.14
N GLU A 118 -9.04 19.61 1.49
CA GLU A 118 -10.29 19.69 0.74
C GLU A 118 -11.49 19.19 1.54
N ILE A 119 -11.32 18.15 2.37
CA ILE A 119 -12.44 17.58 3.16
C ILE A 119 -12.57 18.28 4.51
N LEU A 120 -11.46 18.51 5.21
CA LEU A 120 -11.49 19.20 6.50
C LEU A 120 -11.45 20.74 6.36
N ASP A 121 -11.12 21.26 5.18
CA ASP A 121 -10.95 22.70 4.91
C ASP A 121 -9.99 23.39 5.90
N ILE A 122 -8.86 22.74 6.19
CA ILE A 122 -7.82 23.27 7.08
C ILE A 122 -6.42 23.13 6.45
N ASN A 123 -5.49 23.93 6.96
CA ASN A 123 -4.10 23.84 6.54
C ASN A 123 -3.34 22.72 7.28
N PRO A 124 -2.39 22.03 6.62
CA PRO A 124 -1.43 21.17 7.28
C PRO A 124 -0.60 21.94 8.32
N ILE A 125 -0.54 21.45 9.55
CA ILE A 125 0.21 22.07 10.64
C ILE A 125 1.45 21.22 10.92
N LYS A 126 2.63 21.86 10.83
CA LYS A 126 3.89 21.21 11.19
C LYS A 126 3.98 21.03 12.71
N HIS A 127 4.18 19.80 13.17
CA HIS A 127 4.47 19.50 14.57
C HIS A 127 5.93 19.89 14.89
N PRO A 128 6.22 20.46 16.08
CA PRO A 128 7.56 20.95 16.43
C PRO A 128 8.70 19.94 16.20
N ASP A 129 8.46 18.69 16.56
CA ASP A 129 9.49 17.64 16.55
C ASP A 129 9.47 16.73 15.31
N HIS A 130 8.62 17.01 14.31
CA HIS A 130 8.38 16.08 13.20
C HIS A 130 8.43 16.74 11.82
N GLY A 131 8.75 15.92 10.81
CA GLY A 131 8.60 16.29 9.40
C GLY A 131 7.14 16.50 9.04
N ILE A 132 6.89 17.10 7.87
CA ILE A 132 5.54 17.51 7.46
C ILE A 132 4.60 16.30 7.29
N GLU A 133 5.10 15.20 6.70
CA GLU A 133 4.36 13.94 6.49
C GLU A 133 3.75 13.41 7.80
N ARG A 134 4.61 13.12 8.79
CA ARG A 134 4.17 12.63 10.10
C ARG A 134 3.29 13.64 10.84
N SER A 135 3.51 14.94 10.62
CA SER A 135 2.71 15.98 11.26
C SER A 135 1.24 15.92 10.83
N MET A 136 0.97 15.63 9.55
CA MET A 136 -0.39 15.45 9.04
C MET A 136 -1.11 14.29 9.74
N TYR A 137 -0.43 13.17 9.96
CA TYR A 137 -1.01 12.02 10.68
C TYR A 137 -1.36 12.37 12.14
N ILE A 138 -0.51 13.16 12.79
CA ILE A 138 -0.72 13.63 14.16
C ILE A 138 -1.91 14.60 14.21
N GLN A 139 -2.02 15.51 13.25
CA GLN A 139 -3.14 16.46 13.13
C GLN A 139 -4.48 15.72 12.96
N ILE A 140 -4.53 14.70 12.10
CA ILE A 140 -5.74 13.88 11.93
C ILE A 140 -6.06 13.11 13.23
N LYS A 141 -5.04 12.54 13.87
CA LYS A 141 -5.18 11.79 15.13
C LYS A 141 -5.71 12.65 16.28
N SER A 142 -5.33 13.92 16.38
CA SER A 142 -5.69 14.78 17.51
C SER A 142 -7.00 15.54 17.31
N GLY A 143 -7.48 15.70 16.08
CA GLY A 143 -8.61 16.59 15.78
C GLY A 143 -10.02 15.99 15.91
N GLY A 144 -10.16 14.71 16.28
CA GLY A 144 -11.48 14.10 16.48
C GLY A 144 -12.31 13.89 15.20
N TYR A 145 -11.65 13.80 14.05
CA TYR A 145 -12.29 13.66 12.73
C TYR A 145 -12.68 12.22 12.39
N THR A 146 -13.49 12.01 11.34
CA THR A 146 -13.85 10.66 10.87
C THR A 146 -12.62 9.79 10.60
N ALA A 147 -11.56 10.36 10.01
CA ALA A 147 -10.33 9.62 9.71
C ALA A 147 -9.33 9.53 10.89
N GLN A 148 -9.73 9.89 12.13
CA GLN A 148 -8.84 9.88 13.30
C GLN A 148 -8.12 8.53 13.50
N VAL A 149 -8.83 7.42 13.25
CA VAL A 149 -8.27 6.07 13.31
C VAL A 149 -7.14 5.90 12.30
N ALA A 150 -7.30 6.41 11.08
CA ALA A 150 -6.26 6.39 10.06
C ALA A 150 -5.01 7.16 10.51
N GLY A 151 -5.18 8.39 11.00
CA GLY A 151 -4.05 9.21 11.50
C GLY A 151 -3.24 8.50 12.59
N ASN A 152 -3.91 7.84 13.54
CA ASN A 152 -3.22 7.06 14.57
C ASN A 152 -2.45 5.86 14.00
N LEU A 153 -3.06 5.11 13.09
CA LEU A 153 -2.46 3.92 12.48
C LEU A 153 -1.26 4.28 11.59
N LEU A 154 -1.37 5.33 10.78
CA LEU A 154 -0.28 5.81 9.93
C LEU A 154 0.87 6.39 10.75
N ASN A 155 0.62 7.13 11.83
CA ASN A 155 1.70 7.54 12.73
C ASN A 155 2.48 6.34 13.30
N ASN A 156 1.78 5.27 13.69
CA ASN A 156 2.43 4.05 14.20
C ASN A 156 3.23 3.31 13.11
N LEU A 157 2.78 3.35 11.86
CA LEU A 157 3.50 2.80 10.71
C LEU A 157 4.73 3.64 10.37
N TYR A 158 4.64 4.97 10.44
CA TYR A 158 5.78 5.88 10.27
C TYR A 158 6.87 5.62 11.33
N GLU A 159 6.48 5.43 12.59
CA GLU A 159 7.40 5.03 13.64
C GLU A 159 8.06 3.68 13.36
N GLN A 160 7.31 2.74 12.78
CA GLN A 160 7.85 1.44 12.39
C GLN A 160 8.85 1.56 11.22
N ARG A 161 8.56 2.40 10.23
CA ARG A 161 9.49 2.77 9.14
C ARG A 161 10.78 3.35 9.72
N ASN A 162 10.68 4.30 10.64
CA ASN A 162 11.85 4.89 11.30
C ASN A 162 12.72 3.87 12.05
N LYS A 163 12.10 2.89 12.73
CA LYS A 163 12.84 1.80 13.40
C LYS A 163 13.60 0.89 12.42
N LEU A 164 13.06 0.70 11.22
CA LEU A 164 13.72 -0.09 10.18
C LEU A 164 14.86 0.67 9.50
N GLU A 165 14.72 1.99 9.35
CA GLU A 165 15.70 2.85 8.68
C GLU A 165 16.84 3.29 9.60
N HIS A 166 16.51 3.86 10.76
CA HIS A 166 17.47 4.45 11.68
C HIS A 166 17.93 3.41 12.70
N ARG A 167 18.86 2.56 12.26
CA ARG A 167 19.31 1.39 13.04
C ARG A 167 20.53 1.61 13.91
N TYR A 168 21.16 2.79 13.85
CA TYR A 168 22.33 3.09 14.67
C TYR A 168 21.90 3.79 15.96
N VAL A 169 22.26 3.22 17.10
CA VAL A 169 22.03 3.81 18.43
C VAL A 169 23.34 3.89 19.20
N LYS A 170 23.43 4.78 20.19
CA LYS A 170 24.59 4.83 21.10
C LYS A 170 24.71 3.50 21.86
N ASP A 171 25.93 3.01 22.03
CA ASP A 171 26.19 1.83 22.85
C ASP A 171 25.87 2.16 24.32
N PRO A 172 24.96 1.42 24.99
CA PRO A 172 24.65 1.64 26.40
C PRO A 172 25.86 1.51 27.34
N LYS A 173 26.92 0.82 26.90
CA LYS A 173 28.14 0.58 27.67
C LYS A 173 29.29 1.52 27.29
N ASN A 174 29.17 2.27 26.20
CA ASN A 174 30.21 3.20 25.74
C ASN A 174 29.61 4.31 24.87
N GLU A 175 29.48 5.52 25.42
CA GLU A 175 28.81 6.64 24.74
C GLU A 175 29.50 7.13 23.45
N GLU A 176 30.77 6.78 23.26
CA GLU A 176 31.53 7.12 22.04
C GLU A 176 31.29 6.13 20.90
N LYS A 177 30.66 4.98 21.18
CA LYS A 177 30.39 3.93 20.19
C LYS A 177 28.94 3.91 19.75
N LYS A 178 28.73 3.51 18.50
CA LYS A 178 27.40 3.22 17.94
C LYS A 178 27.25 1.73 17.70
N VAL A 179 26.09 1.18 18.05
CA VAL A 179 25.71 -0.20 17.76
C VAL A 179 24.62 -0.24 16.70
N LEU A 180 24.71 -1.23 15.82
CA LEU A 180 23.74 -1.47 14.77
C LEU A 180 22.66 -2.43 15.27
N LEU A 181 21.42 -1.95 15.37
CA LEU A 181 20.27 -2.76 15.74
C LEU A 181 19.89 -3.70 14.59
N LYS A 182 19.48 -4.93 14.95
CA LYS A 182 18.91 -5.88 14.00
C LYS A 182 17.49 -5.41 13.61
N PRO A 183 17.15 -5.34 12.31
CA PRO A 183 15.83 -4.90 11.89
C PRO A 183 14.79 -5.98 12.18
N GLU A 184 13.64 -5.56 12.74
CA GLU A 184 12.53 -6.44 13.08
C GLU A 184 11.50 -6.52 11.95
N PHE A 185 11.88 -7.10 10.80
CA PHE A 185 11.00 -7.17 9.63
C PHE A 185 9.71 -7.97 9.88
N GLY A 186 9.73 -8.98 10.75
CA GLY A 186 8.53 -9.74 11.15
C GLY A 186 7.51 -8.87 11.89
N THR A 187 7.98 -8.06 12.85
CA THR A 187 7.16 -7.09 13.58
C THR A 187 6.59 -6.05 12.63
N ALA A 188 7.42 -5.52 11.73
CA ALA A 188 6.99 -4.54 10.73
C ALA A 188 5.90 -5.10 9.80
N ARG A 189 6.14 -6.26 9.19
CA ARG A 189 5.17 -6.97 8.35
C ARG A 189 3.83 -7.16 9.05
N LYS A 190 3.85 -7.61 10.32
CA LYS A 190 2.61 -7.81 11.10
C LYS A 190 1.87 -6.50 11.32
N LYS A 191 2.58 -5.42 11.64
CA LYS A 191 1.97 -4.09 11.81
C LYS A 191 1.37 -3.57 10.50
N ILE A 192 2.07 -3.72 9.38
CA ILE A 192 1.58 -3.34 8.06
C ILE A 192 0.26 -4.06 7.77
N LYS A 193 0.26 -5.40 7.79
CA LYS A 193 -0.92 -6.23 7.51
C LYS A 193 -2.12 -5.93 8.41
N ASN A 194 -1.89 -5.43 9.63
CA ASN A 194 -2.97 -5.11 10.56
C ASN A 194 -3.45 -3.65 10.50
N SER A 195 -2.58 -2.71 10.12
CA SER A 195 -2.83 -1.27 10.28
C SER A 195 -3.15 -0.57 8.97
N PHE A 196 -2.42 -0.89 7.90
CA PHE A 196 -2.66 -0.29 6.57
C PHE A 196 -4.11 -0.51 6.08
N PRO A 197 -4.66 -1.74 6.11
CA PRO A 197 -6.03 -1.98 5.64
C PRO A 197 -7.06 -1.15 6.41
N LYS A 198 -6.87 -1.01 7.73
CA LYS A 198 -7.77 -0.23 8.60
C LYS A 198 -7.64 1.27 8.35
N ALA A 199 -6.44 1.76 8.08
CA ALA A 199 -6.21 3.16 7.75
C ALA A 199 -6.89 3.52 6.43
N LEU A 200 -6.68 2.72 5.37
CA LEU A 200 -7.31 2.96 4.07
C LEU A 200 -8.84 2.86 4.14
N LYS A 201 -9.39 1.86 4.83
CA LYS A 201 -10.85 1.77 5.06
C LYS A 201 -11.41 2.99 5.80
N SER A 202 -10.64 3.54 6.74
CA SER A 202 -11.03 4.74 7.48
C SER A 202 -11.01 6.00 6.59
N PHE A 203 -10.07 6.12 5.66
CA PHE A 203 -10.11 7.18 4.65
C PHE A 203 -11.25 6.99 3.66
N ARG A 204 -11.43 5.79 3.09
CA ARG A 204 -12.58 5.47 2.23
C ARG A 204 -13.88 5.93 2.88
N LYS A 205 -14.11 5.54 4.14
CA LYS A 205 -15.29 5.97 4.89
C LYS A 205 -15.42 7.50 4.97
N ALA A 206 -14.34 8.20 5.31
CA ALA A 206 -14.36 9.66 5.47
C ALA A 206 -14.59 10.41 4.15
N TYR A 207 -14.07 9.89 3.04
CA TYR A 207 -14.31 10.44 1.70
C TYR A 207 -15.76 10.21 1.26
N LYS A 208 -16.28 8.98 1.43
CA LYS A 208 -17.68 8.68 1.14
C LYS A 208 -18.63 9.59 1.91
N GLU A 209 -18.42 9.76 3.23
CA GLU A 209 -19.26 10.65 4.06
C GLU A 209 -19.26 12.12 3.63
N HIS A 210 -18.24 12.58 2.90
CA HIS A 210 -18.14 13.96 2.43
C HIS A 210 -18.74 14.16 1.03
N TYR A 211 -18.52 13.20 0.13
CA TYR A 211 -18.88 13.33 -1.30
C TYR A 211 -20.19 12.62 -1.70
N GLU A 212 -20.69 11.68 -0.89
CA GLU A 212 -21.94 10.92 -1.13
C GLU A 212 -22.98 11.18 -0.04
#